data_AF-A0A1Y0RHL6-F1
#
_entry.id   AF-A0A1Y0RHL6-F1
#
_cell.length_a   1.000
_cell.length_b   1.000
_cell.length_c   1.000
_cell.angle_alpha   90.00
_cell.angle_beta   90.00
_cell.angle_gamma   90.00
#
_symmetry.space_group_name_H-M   'P 1'
#
loop_
_entity.id
_entity.type
_entity.pdbx_description
1 polymer ?
#
loop_
_entity_poly.entity_id
_entity_poly.type
_entity_poly.pdbx_seq_one_letter_code
_entity_poly.pdbx_strand_id
1 'polypeptide(L)'
;MGKFNWADWVDAPVAPQKENITIGDWVERFEEDYWSKVKRSANKEENWKKDYGLVFSRLPKNEQLIVEVLVSYIKITEPDSRARKRACDYCHKLAEFAGLEGREIIKSYKGSYSAKSVDITRQLNSLFKKSSNKKETWFHSRL
;
A
#
# COMPACT_ATOMS: atom_id res chain seq x y z
N MET A 1 48.81 11.40 -18.90
CA MET A 1 47.59 10.71 -19.36
C MET A 1 46.61 10.67 -18.19
N GLY A 2 45.61 11.56 -18.20
CA GLY A 2 44.61 11.64 -17.13
C GLY A 2 43.53 10.58 -17.34
N LYS A 3 43.33 9.71 -16.35
CA LYS A 3 42.26 8.70 -16.36
C LYS A 3 40.95 9.42 -16.03
N PHE A 4 40.10 9.60 -17.03
CA PHE A 4 38.74 10.10 -16.86
C PHE A 4 37.90 9.00 -16.19
N ASN A 5 37.39 9.27 -14.97
CA ASN A 5 36.62 8.32 -14.19
C ASN A 5 35.14 8.70 -14.23
N TRP A 6 34.31 7.87 -14.87
CA TRP A 6 32.86 8.07 -15.02
C TRP A 6 32.08 7.92 -13.69
N ALA A 7 32.73 7.45 -12.62
CA ALA A 7 32.11 7.21 -11.32
C ALA A 7 31.65 8.48 -10.59
N ASP A 8 32.08 9.67 -11.01
CA ASP A 8 31.74 10.96 -10.37
C ASP A 8 30.42 11.56 -10.88
N TRP A 9 29.90 11.08 -12.02
CA TRP A 9 28.72 11.65 -12.68
C TRP A 9 27.41 10.92 -12.37
N VAL A 10 27.44 9.92 -11.49
CA VAL A 10 26.23 9.24 -11.02
C VAL A 10 25.73 9.89 -9.73
N ASP A 11 25.55 11.21 -9.75
CA ASP A 11 24.59 11.88 -8.87
C ASP A 11 23.19 11.72 -9.50
N ALA A 12 22.82 10.46 -9.76
CA ALA A 12 21.41 10.17 -9.83
C ALA A 12 20.91 10.40 -8.40
N PRO A 13 19.84 11.19 -8.15
CA PRO A 13 19.20 11.16 -6.85
C PRO A 13 18.96 9.69 -6.60
N VAL A 14 19.61 9.14 -5.57
CA VAL A 14 19.38 7.77 -5.13
C VAL A 14 17.89 7.73 -4.93
N ALA A 15 17.16 7.19 -5.93
CA ALA A 15 15.73 7.03 -5.85
C ALA A 15 15.56 6.36 -4.50
N PRO A 16 14.87 7.00 -3.53
CA PRO A 16 14.93 6.60 -2.14
C PRO A 16 14.77 5.11 -2.17
N GLN A 17 15.84 4.41 -1.77
CA GLN A 17 15.92 2.95 -1.85
C GLN A 17 14.53 2.54 -1.44
N LYS A 18 13.75 1.94 -2.36
CA LYS A 18 12.45 1.40 -1.99
C LYS A 18 12.85 0.30 -1.04
N GLU A 19 13.06 0.67 0.22
CA GLU A 19 13.25 -0.21 1.32
C GLU A 19 12.12 -1.19 1.10
N ASN A 20 12.46 -2.47 0.95
CA ASN A 20 11.49 -3.52 0.78
C ASN A 20 10.76 -3.67 2.12
N ILE A 21 10.09 -2.61 2.54
CA ILE A 21 9.33 -2.46 3.76
C ILE A 21 8.15 -3.37 3.54
N THR A 22 8.19 -4.49 4.25
CA THR A 22 7.16 -5.49 4.18
C THR A 22 5.90 -4.98 4.89
N ILE A 23 4.78 -5.66 4.67
CA ILE A 23 3.54 -5.36 5.37
C ILE A 23 3.74 -5.43 6.90
N GLY A 24 4.58 -6.36 7.38
CA GLY A 24 4.94 -6.46 8.79
C GLY A 24 5.53 -5.16 9.33
N ASP A 25 6.55 -4.63 8.64
CA ASP A 25 7.25 -3.41 9.05
C ASP A 25 6.32 -2.19 9.02
N TRP A 26 5.46 -2.07 7.99
CA TRP A 26 4.45 -1.02 7.95
C TRP A 26 3.43 -1.11 9.09
N VAL A 27 3.03 -2.32 9.47
CA VAL A 27 2.11 -2.55 10.59
C VAL A 27 2.76 -2.14 11.91
N GLU A 28 4.04 -2.46 12.10
CA GLU A 28 4.81 -2.06 13.29
C GLU A 28 4.92 -0.52 13.37
N ARG A 29 5.34 0.14 12.29
CA ARG A 29 5.40 1.62 12.25
C ARG A 29 4.04 2.28 12.50
N PHE A 30 2.96 1.70 11.95
CA PHE A 30 1.60 2.19 12.17
C PHE A 30 1.16 2.02 13.62
N GLU A 31 1.52 0.90 14.24
CA GLU A 31 1.25 0.66 15.66
C GLU A 31 2.00 1.67 16.54
N GLU A 32 3.29 1.92 16.27
CA GLU A 32 4.09 2.91 16.99
C GLU A 32 3.50 4.33 16.87
N ASP A 33 3.12 4.75 15.66
CA ASP A 33 2.47 6.05 15.43
C ASP A 33 1.14 6.16 16.18
N TYR A 34 0.33 5.10 16.19
CA TYR A 34 -0.94 5.07 16.90
C TYR A 34 -0.74 5.23 18.42
N TRP A 35 0.22 4.51 18.99
CA TRP A 35 0.52 4.59 20.43
C TRP A 35 1.24 5.87 20.84
N SER A 36 1.93 6.53 19.91
CA SER A 36 2.48 7.87 20.13
C SER A 36 1.35 8.91 20.33
N LYS A 37 0.22 8.73 19.63
CA LYS A 37 -0.95 9.62 19.72
C LYS A 37 -1.92 9.25 20.84
N VAL A 38 -1.94 7.99 21.25
CA VAL A 38 -2.93 7.45 22.20
C VAL A 38 -2.26 6.98 23.48
N LYS A 39 -2.75 7.44 24.63
CA LYS A 39 -2.30 6.94 25.94
C LYS A 39 -2.50 5.43 26.04
N ARG A 40 -1.39 4.70 26.14
CA ARG A 40 -1.35 3.24 26.36
C ARG A 40 -2.06 2.87 27.67
N SER A 41 -2.96 1.90 27.59
CA SER A 41 -3.65 1.30 28.74
C SER A 41 -4.00 -0.15 28.40
N ALA A 42 -4.01 -1.03 29.40
CA ALA A 42 -4.21 -2.48 29.20
C ALA A 42 -5.49 -2.80 28.41
N ASN A 43 -6.61 -2.15 28.72
CA ASN A 43 -7.86 -2.31 27.97
C ASN A 43 -7.74 -1.89 26.49
N LYS A 44 -7.03 -0.79 26.21
CA LYS A 44 -6.85 -0.32 24.83
C LYS A 44 -5.94 -1.25 24.04
N GLU A 45 -4.90 -1.79 24.67
CA GLU A 45 -3.99 -2.73 24.04
C GLU A 45 -4.71 -4.03 23.68
N GLU A 46 -5.52 -4.56 24.60
CA GLU A 46 -6.34 -5.74 24.33
C GLU A 46 -7.33 -5.48 23.19
N ASN A 47 -7.99 -4.32 23.20
CA ASN A 47 -8.93 -3.97 22.14
C ASN A 47 -8.23 -3.77 20.79
N TRP A 48 -7.04 -3.16 20.78
CA TRP A 48 -6.21 -3.02 19.59
C TRP A 48 -5.84 -4.38 19.00
N LYS A 49 -5.40 -5.31 19.85
CA LYS A 49 -5.03 -6.67 19.42
C LYS A 49 -6.24 -7.45 18.87
N LYS A 50 -7.42 -7.29 19.49
CA LYS A 50 -8.66 -7.94 19.04
C LYS A 50 -9.19 -7.37 17.71
N ASP A 51 -9.09 -6.06 17.51
CA ASP A 51 -9.58 -5.40 16.29
C ASP A 51 -8.51 -5.34 15.18
N TYR A 52 -7.43 -4.57 15.40
CA TYR A 52 -6.35 -4.38 14.44
C TYR A 52 -5.50 -5.63 14.28
N GLY A 53 -5.13 -6.27 15.39
CA GLY A 53 -4.33 -7.49 15.38
C GLY A 53 -4.99 -8.63 14.61
N LEU A 54 -6.32 -8.78 14.70
CA LEU A 54 -7.06 -9.79 13.93
C LEU A 54 -6.98 -9.54 12.41
N VAL A 55 -7.06 -8.27 11.98
CA VAL A 55 -6.96 -7.91 10.55
C VAL A 55 -5.52 -8.04 10.06
N PHE A 56 -4.56 -7.47 10.77
CA PHE A 56 -3.15 -7.48 10.38
C PHE A 56 -2.51 -8.87 10.47
N SER A 57 -2.97 -9.73 11.39
CA SER A 57 -2.49 -11.11 11.48
C SER A 57 -2.89 -11.96 10.28
N ARG A 58 -3.88 -11.53 9.49
CA ARG A 58 -4.32 -12.25 8.28
C ARG A 58 -3.70 -11.70 7.00
N LEU A 59 -2.97 -10.59 7.08
CA LEU A 59 -2.21 -10.05 5.96
C LEU A 59 -0.86 -10.79 5.83
N PRO A 60 -0.36 -10.99 4.60
CA PRO A 60 0.94 -11.62 4.39
C PRO A 60 2.07 -10.67 4.80
N LYS A 61 2.59 -10.84 6.02
CA LYS A 61 3.61 -9.94 6.61
C LYS A 61 4.93 -9.88 5.83
N ASN A 62 5.24 -10.91 5.04
CA ASN A 62 6.48 -11.01 4.26
C ASN A 62 6.37 -10.41 2.86
N GLU A 63 5.18 -9.98 2.44
CA GLU A 63 4.99 -9.34 1.13
C GLU A 63 5.11 -7.83 1.21
N GLN A 64 5.30 -7.19 0.06
CA GLN A 64 5.30 -5.73 -0.06
C GLN A 64 3.88 -5.20 0.16
N LEU A 65 3.77 -4.07 0.87
CA LEU A 65 2.49 -3.43 1.09
C LEU A 65 2.01 -2.79 -0.21
N ILE A 66 1.13 -3.50 -0.92
CA ILE A 66 0.47 -3.00 -2.14
C ILE A 66 -1.05 -3.10 -2.00
N VAL A 67 -1.78 -2.23 -2.72
CA VAL A 67 -3.25 -2.16 -2.67
C VAL A 67 -3.89 -3.50 -3.05
N GLU A 68 -3.29 -4.25 -3.98
CA GLU A 68 -3.82 -5.54 -4.44
C GLU A 68 -3.87 -6.59 -3.33
N VAL A 69 -2.85 -6.65 -2.46
CA VAL A 69 -2.81 -7.57 -1.32
C VAL A 69 -3.93 -7.23 -0.33
N LEU A 70 -4.12 -5.93 -0.05
CA LEU A 70 -5.18 -5.44 0.82
C LEU A 70 -6.57 -5.75 0.25
N VAL A 71 -6.77 -5.53 -1.06
CA VAL A 71 -8.04 -5.82 -1.74
C VAL A 71 -8.31 -7.32 -1.81
N SER A 72 -7.30 -8.14 -2.08
CA SER A 72 -7.42 -9.60 -2.10
C SER A 72 -7.84 -10.14 -0.73
N TYR A 73 -7.25 -9.58 0.34
CA TYR A 73 -7.67 -9.88 1.70
C TYR A 73 -9.13 -9.48 1.98
N ILE A 74 -9.58 -8.31 1.51
CA ILE A 74 -10.98 -7.89 1.69
C ILE A 74 -11.94 -8.81 0.91
N LYS A 75 -11.55 -9.27 -0.28
CA LYS A 75 -12.36 -10.17 -1.11
C LYS A 75 -12.58 -11.55 -0.47
N ILE A 76 -11.62 -12.09 0.27
CA ILE A 76 -11.78 -13.38 0.96
C ILE A 76 -12.69 -13.29 2.20
N THR A 77 -12.89 -12.10 2.77
CA THR A 77 -13.78 -11.92 3.92
C THR A 77 -15.24 -11.89 3.50
N GLU A 78 -16.13 -12.47 4.31
CA GLU A 78 -17.55 -12.58 3.99
C GLU A 78 -18.19 -11.21 3.69
N PRO A 79 -18.96 -11.10 2.58
CA PRO A 79 -19.75 -9.91 2.27
C PRO A 79 -20.70 -9.55 3.41
N ASP A 80 -20.89 -8.24 3.63
CA ASP A 80 -21.78 -7.66 4.66
C ASP A 80 -21.46 -7.97 6.13
N SER A 81 -20.31 -8.55 6.44
CA SER A 81 -19.89 -8.76 7.83
C SER A 81 -19.31 -7.49 8.48
N ARG A 82 -19.48 -7.36 9.81
CA ARG A 82 -18.76 -6.34 10.60
C ARG A 82 -17.24 -6.47 10.44
N ALA A 83 -16.75 -7.69 10.22
CA ALA A 83 -15.34 -7.97 9.96
C ALA A 83 -14.86 -7.32 8.65
N ARG A 84 -15.66 -7.36 7.57
CA ARG A 84 -15.32 -6.71 6.29
C ARG A 84 -15.24 -5.19 6.40
N LYS A 85 -16.18 -4.58 7.13
CA LYS A 85 -16.14 -3.13 7.39
C LYS A 85 -14.86 -2.73 8.12
N ARG A 86 -14.48 -3.48 9.16
CA ARG A 86 -13.22 -3.27 9.90
C ARG A 86 -11.99 -3.49 9.04
N ALA A 87 -11.95 -4.59 8.27
CA ALA A 87 -10.86 -4.88 7.34
C ALA A 87 -10.66 -3.73 6.35
N CYS A 88 -11.74 -3.25 5.72
CA CYS A 88 -11.69 -2.12 4.81
C CYS A 88 -11.16 -0.84 5.49
N ASP A 89 -11.64 -0.50 6.68
CA ASP A 89 -11.21 0.69 7.42
C ASP A 89 -9.73 0.63 7.79
N TYR A 90 -9.29 -0.50 8.36
CA TYR A 90 -7.91 -0.65 8.84
C TYR A 90 -6.92 -0.79 7.69
N CYS A 91 -7.26 -1.54 6.63
CA CYS A 91 -6.46 -1.59 5.41
C CYS A 91 -6.36 -0.21 4.74
N HIS A 92 -7.44 0.58 4.72
CA HIS A 92 -7.38 1.95 4.20
C HIS A 92 -6.46 2.85 5.04
N LYS A 93 -6.53 2.77 6.38
CA LYS A 93 -5.64 3.54 7.27
C LYS A 93 -4.17 3.15 7.10
N LEU A 94 -3.88 1.86 6.98
CA LEU A 94 -2.53 1.37 6.74
C LEU A 94 -2.00 1.87 5.38
N ALA A 95 -2.82 1.78 4.33
CA ALA A 95 -2.49 2.30 3.00
C ALA A 95 -2.32 3.82 2.99
N GLU A 96 -3.11 4.55 3.79
CA GLU A 96 -2.99 6.00 3.95
C GLU A 96 -1.70 6.39 4.67
N PHE A 97 -1.34 5.66 5.74
CA PHE A 97 -0.09 5.84 6.47
C PHE A 97 1.13 5.55 5.60
N ALA A 98 1.07 4.50 4.79
CA ALA A 98 2.12 4.14 3.85
C ALA A 98 2.15 4.99 2.56
N GLY A 99 1.21 5.92 2.39
CA GLY A 99 1.15 6.78 1.20
C GLY A 99 0.87 6.02 -0.10
N LEU A 100 0.19 4.87 -0.06
CA LEU A 100 -0.07 4.06 -1.24
C LEU A 100 -1.02 4.75 -2.22
N GLU A 101 -0.62 4.82 -3.48
CA GLU A 101 -1.46 5.24 -4.59
C GLU A 101 -2.55 4.19 -4.87
N GLY A 102 -3.79 4.61 -5.13
CA GLY A 102 -4.92 3.71 -5.38
C GLY A 102 -5.66 3.21 -4.13
N ARG A 103 -5.32 3.70 -2.93
CA ARG A 103 -6.03 3.38 -1.67
C ARG A 103 -7.54 3.63 -1.70
N GLU A 104 -8.02 4.51 -2.58
CA GLU A 104 -9.45 4.82 -2.74
C GLU A 104 -10.27 3.60 -3.19
N ILE A 105 -9.64 2.68 -3.91
CA ILE A 105 -10.25 1.40 -4.32
C ILE A 105 -10.70 0.61 -3.09
N ILE A 106 -9.96 0.67 -1.98
CA ILE A 106 -10.32 -0.01 -0.73
C ILE A 106 -11.67 0.50 -0.22
N LYS A 107 -11.91 1.82 -0.21
CA LYS A 107 -13.18 2.42 0.24
C LYS A 107 -14.38 1.93 -0.57
N SER A 108 -14.20 1.63 -1.85
CA SER A 108 -15.26 1.05 -2.70
C SER A 108 -15.76 -0.32 -2.19
N TYR A 109 -14.92 -1.10 -1.49
CA TYR A 109 -15.30 -2.40 -0.95
C TYR A 109 -15.99 -2.33 0.43
N LYS A 110 -16.07 -1.16 1.08
CA LYS A 110 -16.70 -0.98 2.42
C LYS A 110 -18.23 -1.20 2.41
N GLY A 111 -18.86 -1.06 1.25
CA GLY A 111 -20.29 -1.25 1.05
C GLY A 111 -21.03 0.05 0.75
N SER A 112 -21.45 0.19 -0.51
CA SER A 112 -22.85 0.26 -0.89
C SER A 112 -22.90 -0.26 -2.32
N TYR A 113 -23.81 -1.18 -2.62
CA TYR A 113 -24.17 -1.53 -3.99
C TYR A 113 -24.70 -0.24 -4.66
N SER A 114 -23.80 0.55 -5.23
CA SER A 114 -24.15 1.59 -6.19
C SER A 114 -23.72 1.04 -7.53
N ALA A 115 -24.69 0.87 -8.43
CA ALA A 115 -24.56 0.37 -9.79
C ALA A 115 -23.61 1.19 -10.71
N LYS A 116 -22.71 1.98 -10.13
CA LYS A 116 -21.48 2.42 -10.76
C LYS A 116 -20.39 1.40 -10.46
N SER A 117 -20.61 0.17 -10.92
CA SER A 117 -19.53 -0.76 -11.28
C SER A 117 -18.75 -0.13 -12.42
N VAL A 118 -18.01 0.95 -12.12
CA VAL A 118 -16.84 1.30 -12.91
C VAL A 118 -15.94 0.08 -12.77
N ASP A 119 -15.70 -0.57 -13.90
CA ASP A 119 -14.90 -1.78 -14.02
C ASP A 119 -13.56 -1.59 -13.28
N ILE A 120 -13.52 -2.01 -12.01
CA ILE A 120 -12.38 -1.82 -11.11
C ILE A 120 -11.16 -2.54 -11.71
N THR A 121 -11.41 -3.61 -12.45
CA THR A 121 -10.45 -4.38 -13.24
C THR A 121 -9.77 -3.53 -14.31
N ARG A 122 -10.49 -2.62 -14.99
CA ARG A 122 -9.97 -1.66 -15.96
C ARG A 122 -9.18 -0.53 -15.31
N GLN A 123 -9.58 -0.09 -14.11
CA GLN A 123 -8.85 0.92 -13.34
C GLN A 123 -7.52 0.39 -12.81
N LEU A 124 -7.51 -0.83 -12.24
CA LEU A 124 -6.28 -1.48 -11.78
C LEU A 124 -5.30 -1.66 -12.95
N ASN A 125 -5.75 -2.23 -14.07
CA ASN A 125 -4.91 -2.38 -15.27
C ASN A 125 -4.35 -1.06 -15.82
N SER A 126 -5.11 0.04 -15.73
CA SER A 126 -4.67 1.38 -16.16
C SER A 126 -3.55 1.94 -15.26
N LEU A 127 -3.69 1.79 -13.94
CA LEU A 127 -2.68 2.24 -12.97
C LEU A 127 -1.38 1.45 -13.10
N PHE A 128 -1.46 0.12 -13.30
CA PHE A 128 -0.29 -0.72 -13.52
C PHE A 128 0.42 -0.43 -14.86
N LYS A 129 -0.32 -0.13 -15.95
CA LYS A 129 0.29 0.26 -17.24
C LYS A 129 1.09 1.57 -17.16
N LYS A 130 0.69 2.52 -16.30
CA LYS A 130 1.42 3.78 -16.13
C LYS A 130 2.80 3.59 -15.49
N SER A 131 2.98 2.56 -14.66
CA SER A 131 4.26 2.27 -14.02
C SER A 131 5.27 1.57 -14.95
N SER A 132 4.84 1.05 -16.11
CA SER A 132 5.72 0.33 -17.03
C SER A 132 6.22 1.15 -18.22
N ASN A 133 5.72 2.38 -18.45
CA ASN A 133 6.01 3.15 -19.66
C ASN A 133 6.96 4.35 -19.44
N LYS A 134 7.90 4.23 -18.50
CA LYS A 134 9.05 5.15 -18.38
C LYS A 134 10.36 4.39 -18.63
N LYS A 135 10.50 3.89 -19.85
CA LYS A 135 11.77 3.53 -20.47
C LYS A 135 11.47 3.28 -21.95
N GLU A 136 12.33 3.81 -22.82
CA GLU A 136 12.26 3.84 -24.30
C GLU A 136 11.80 5.23 -24.83
N THR A 137 12.66 6.25 -24.72
CA THR A 137 13.78 6.64 -25.62
C THR A 137 13.37 7.71 -26.64
N TRP A 138 13.75 8.95 -26.33
CA TRP A 138 14.11 9.93 -27.36
C TRP A 138 15.43 9.45 -27.97
N PHE A 139 15.45 9.07 -29.26
CA PHE A 139 16.56 9.28 -30.20
C PHE A 139 16.22 8.65 -31.55
N HIS A 140 15.89 9.49 -32.53
CA HIS A 140 16.37 9.47 -33.92
C HIS A 140 15.89 10.80 -34.52
N SER A 141 16.67 11.86 -34.32
CA SER A 141 17.65 12.35 -35.30
C SER A 141 16.99 12.78 -36.60
N ARG A 142 16.85 14.11 -36.70
CA ARG A 142 17.00 14.94 -37.88
C ARG A 142 17.86 14.28 -38.97
N LEU A 143 17.31 14.18 -40.17
CA LEU A 143 17.93 14.58 -41.43
C LEU A 143 16.83 15.04 -42.38
#